data_AF-A0AAU1IZS4-F1
#
_entry.id   AF-A0AAU1IZS4-F1
#
_cell.length_a   1.000
_cell.length_b   1.000
_cell.length_c   1.000
_cell.angle_alpha   90.00
_cell.angle_beta   90.00
_cell.angle_gamma   90.00
#
_symmetry.space_group_name_H-M   'P 1'
#
loop_
_entity.id
_entity.type
_entity.pdbx_description
1 polymer ?
#
loop_
_entity_poly.entity_id
_entity_poly.type
_entity_poly.pdbx_seq_one_letter_code
_entity_poly.pdbx_strand_id
1 'polypeptide(L)'
;MSTEEDSGAPPLPQGDPVVLAGLEIAMKWGAALGGPEQLKIAFEALEPQLKREHQIRLRQLDMQRAATARAEENARATAERMVRLAREKRQHAFRMTGLYVSAAISVTMLAAGIYVAKDMWLLSILLWGPSLLAMGKLYLLRRSDPDDMKVVSLGARGTTSAAQQVQSPLPPG
;
A
#
# COMPACT_ATOMS: atom_id res chain seq x y z
N MET A 1 8.93 1.93 -71.68
CA MET A 1 9.51 1.06 -70.65
C MET A 1 8.36 0.69 -69.73
N SER A 2 8.04 -0.60 -69.68
CA SER A 2 6.72 -1.17 -69.45
C SER A 2 6.15 -0.94 -68.05
N THR A 3 4.83 -0.77 -68.01
CA THR A 3 3.95 -0.90 -66.86
C THR A 3 3.82 -2.38 -66.48
N GLU A 4 4.37 -2.79 -65.33
CA GLU A 4 4.03 -4.07 -64.72
C GLU A 4 2.98 -3.85 -63.63
N GLU A 5 1.80 -4.40 -63.91
CA GLU A 5 0.68 -4.55 -63.00
C GLU A 5 1.07 -5.55 -61.89
N ASP A 6 1.37 -5.03 -60.71
CA ASP A 6 1.55 -5.84 -59.50
C ASP A 6 0.16 -6.34 -59.06
N SER A 7 -0.14 -7.58 -59.47
CA SER A 7 -1.37 -8.30 -59.16
C SER A 7 -1.53 -8.43 -57.64
N GLY A 8 -2.47 -7.65 -57.09
CA GLY A 8 -2.97 -7.74 -55.72
C GLY A 8 -3.79 -9.02 -55.45
N ALA A 9 -3.18 -10.19 -55.62
CA ALA A 9 -3.71 -11.44 -55.09
C ALA A 9 -3.11 -11.68 -53.69
N PRO A 10 -3.93 -11.80 -52.62
CA PRO A 10 -3.39 -12.17 -51.32
C PRO A 10 -2.72 -13.55 -51.42
N PRO A 11 -1.56 -13.76 -50.76
CA PRO A 11 -0.88 -15.06 -50.79
C PRO A 11 -1.83 -16.13 -50.25
N LEU A 12 -2.08 -17.15 -51.08
CA LEU A 12 -2.82 -18.35 -50.65
C LEU A 12 -2.13 -18.89 -49.39
N PRO A 13 -2.88 -19.18 -48.31
CA PRO A 13 -2.31 -19.69 -47.07
C PRO A 13 -1.64 -21.04 -47.38
N GLN A 14 -0.30 -21.05 -47.35
CA GLN A 14 0.48 -22.28 -47.39
C GLN A 14 0.02 -23.16 -46.23
N GLY A 15 -0.47 -24.36 -46.58
CA GLY A 15 -1.30 -25.21 -45.74
C GLY A 15 -0.73 -25.50 -44.36
N ASP A 16 -1.24 -24.76 -43.37
CA ASP A 16 -1.04 -25.06 -41.97
C ASP A 16 -1.57 -26.50 -41.73
N PRO A 17 -0.76 -27.44 -41.23
CA PRO A 17 -1.14 -28.86 -41.14
C PRO A 17 -2.40 -29.06 -40.29
N VAL A 18 -2.65 -28.16 -39.34
CA VAL A 18 -3.86 -28.13 -38.52
C VAL A 18 -5.11 -27.82 -39.37
N VAL A 19 -4.99 -26.90 -40.32
CA VAL A 19 -6.09 -26.51 -41.22
C VAL A 19 -6.36 -27.63 -42.24
N LEU A 20 -5.30 -28.26 -42.77
CA LEU A 20 -5.44 -29.42 -43.67
C LEU A 20 -6.10 -30.61 -42.97
N ALA A 21 -5.66 -30.94 -41.74
CA ALA A 21 -6.29 -31.99 -40.93
C ALA A 21 -7.76 -31.66 -40.60
N GLY A 22 -8.06 -30.39 -40.29
CA GLY A 22 -9.42 -29.93 -40.07
C GLY A 22 -10.31 -30.09 -41.30
N LEU A 23 -9.80 -29.78 -42.48
CA LEU A 23 -10.51 -29.93 -43.75
C LEU A 23 -10.77 -31.41 -44.06
N GLU A 24 -9.78 -32.29 -43.82
CA GLU A 24 -9.91 -33.72 -44.05
C GLU A 24 -10.97 -34.35 -43.12
N ILE A 25 -11.01 -33.90 -41.86
CA ILE A 25 -12.04 -34.30 -40.90
C ILE A 25 -13.41 -33.80 -41.38
N ALA A 26 -13.52 -32.53 -41.78
CA ALA A 26 -14.78 -31.98 -42.29
C ALA A 26 -15.31 -32.74 -43.50
N MET A 27 -14.44 -33.15 -44.43
CA MET A 27 -14.81 -34.01 -45.57
C MET A 27 -15.30 -35.39 -45.12
N LYS A 28 -14.62 -36.03 -44.16
CA LYS A 28 -15.03 -37.34 -43.61
C LYS A 28 -16.40 -37.27 -42.93
N TRP A 29 -16.68 -36.20 -42.20
CA TRP A 29 -18.01 -35.95 -41.62
C TRP A 29 -19.07 -35.67 -42.68
N GLY A 30 -18.75 -34.90 -43.73
CA GLY A 30 -19.67 -34.65 -44.85
C GLY A 30 -20.05 -35.94 -45.59
N ALA A 31 -19.10 -36.85 -45.76
CA ALA A 31 -19.37 -38.17 -46.34
C ALA A 31 -20.21 -39.06 -45.41
N ALA A 32 -19.97 -39.02 -44.09
CA ALA A 32 -20.69 -39.83 -43.11
C ALA A 32 -22.13 -39.35 -42.85
N LEU A 33 -22.38 -38.05 -42.94
CA LEU A 33 -23.69 -37.43 -42.65
C LEU A 33 -24.66 -37.45 -43.83
N GLY A 34 -24.21 -37.87 -45.03
CA GLY A 34 -25.04 -38.03 -46.23
C GLY A 34 -24.90 -36.92 -47.29
N GLY A 35 -23.86 -36.08 -47.19
CA GLY A 35 -23.51 -35.08 -48.20
C GLY A 35 -23.24 -33.68 -47.62
N PRO A 36 -22.70 -32.76 -48.44
CA PRO A 36 -22.34 -31.40 -48.01
C PRO A 36 -23.53 -30.56 -47.54
N GLU A 37 -24.74 -30.83 -48.05
CA GLU A 37 -25.95 -30.09 -47.68
C GLU A 37 -26.42 -30.40 -46.26
N GLN A 38 -26.33 -31.66 -45.81
CA GLN A 38 -26.68 -32.04 -44.44
C GLN A 38 -25.67 -31.51 -43.42
N LEU A 39 -24.41 -31.44 -43.81
CA LEU A 39 -23.36 -30.82 -43.01
C LEU A 39 -23.62 -29.32 -42.83
N LYS A 40 -24.08 -28.62 -43.87
CA LYS A 40 -24.48 -27.20 -43.79
C LYS A 40 -25.65 -26.98 -42.83
N ILE A 41 -26.69 -27.81 -42.89
CA ILE A 41 -27.84 -27.75 -41.97
C ILE A 41 -27.39 -28.00 -40.52
N ALA A 42 -26.50 -28.98 -40.31
CA ALA A 42 -25.95 -29.26 -38.98
C ALA A 42 -25.12 -28.09 -38.43
N PHE A 43 -24.30 -27.44 -39.27
CA PHE A 43 -23.55 -26.25 -38.89
C PHE A 43 -24.47 -25.07 -38.57
N GLU A 44 -25.51 -24.85 -39.36
CA GLU A 44 -26.49 -23.78 -39.14
C GLU A 44 -27.26 -23.99 -37.82
N ALA A 45 -27.53 -25.24 -37.45
CA ALA A 45 -28.11 -25.58 -36.15
C ALA A 45 -27.13 -25.42 -34.97
N LEU A 46 -25.82 -25.60 -35.21
CA LEU A 46 -24.75 -25.47 -34.21
C LEU A 46 -24.31 -24.02 -33.97
N GLU A 47 -24.40 -23.15 -34.98
CA GLU A 47 -24.07 -21.72 -34.88
C GLU A 47 -24.64 -21.02 -33.63
N PRO A 48 -25.94 -21.15 -33.29
CA PRO A 48 -26.49 -20.48 -32.12
C PRO A 48 -25.88 -21.00 -30.81
N GLN A 49 -25.52 -22.28 -30.73
CA GLN A 49 -24.85 -22.83 -29.56
C GLN A 49 -23.42 -22.31 -29.44
N LEU A 50 -22.66 -22.31 -30.55
CA LEU A 50 -21.29 -21.83 -30.57
C LEU A 50 -21.20 -20.34 -30.20
N LYS A 51 -22.14 -19.52 -30.68
CA LYS A 51 -22.23 -18.10 -30.34
C LYS A 51 -22.46 -17.89 -28.84
N ARG A 52 -23.33 -18.71 -28.21
CA ARG A 52 -23.57 -18.65 -26.76
C ARG A 52 -22.33 -19.04 -25.96
N GLU A 53 -21.68 -20.15 -26.30
CA GLU A 53 -20.46 -20.58 -25.62
C GLU A 53 -19.33 -19.57 -25.76
N HIS A 54 -19.16 -19.00 -26.96
CA HIS A 54 -18.16 -17.98 -27.20
C HIS A 54 -18.42 -16.72 -26.35
N GLN A 55 -19.67 -16.25 -26.29
CA GLN A 55 -20.04 -15.13 -25.41
C GLN A 55 -19.78 -15.43 -23.94
N ILE A 56 -20.05 -16.65 -23.49
CA ILE A 56 -19.76 -17.07 -22.10
C ILE A 56 -18.25 -17.04 -21.84
N ARG A 57 -17.43 -17.58 -22.75
CA ARG A 57 -15.97 -17.54 -22.62
C ARG A 57 -15.42 -16.13 -22.61
N LEU A 58 -15.91 -15.26 -23.49
CA LEU A 58 -15.51 -13.85 -23.49
C LEU A 58 -15.83 -13.18 -22.15
N ARG A 59 -17.05 -13.36 -21.62
CA ARG A 59 -17.42 -12.85 -20.30
C ARG A 59 -16.53 -13.39 -19.19
N GLN A 60 -16.16 -14.67 -19.24
CA GLN A 60 -15.25 -15.27 -18.26
C GLN A 60 -13.85 -14.65 -18.32
N LEU A 61 -13.32 -14.44 -19.52
CA LEU A 61 -12.03 -13.76 -19.70
C LEU A 61 -12.07 -12.32 -19.20
N ASP A 62 -13.15 -11.59 -19.46
CA ASP A 62 -13.31 -10.22 -18.98
C ASP A 62 -13.43 -10.19 -17.45
N MET A 63 -14.17 -11.13 -16.85
CA MET A 63 -14.22 -11.27 -15.40
C MET A 63 -12.84 -11.59 -14.79
N GLN A 64 -12.06 -12.47 -15.42
CA GLN A 64 -10.70 -12.78 -14.98
C GLN A 64 -9.76 -11.56 -15.08
N ARG A 65 -9.82 -10.81 -16.18
CA ARG A 65 -9.06 -9.57 -16.36
C ARG A 65 -9.44 -8.52 -15.33
N ALA A 66 -10.73 -8.34 -15.06
CA ALA A 66 -11.20 -7.42 -14.03
C ALA A 66 -10.77 -7.86 -12.62
N ALA A 67 -10.79 -9.17 -12.33
CA ALA A 67 -10.37 -9.71 -11.05
C ALA A 67 -8.86 -9.54 -10.81
N THR A 68 -8.04 -9.81 -11.82
CA THR A 68 -6.59 -9.62 -11.77
C THR A 68 -6.21 -8.15 -11.60
N ALA A 69 -6.85 -7.24 -12.35
CA ALA A 69 -6.64 -5.80 -12.19
C ALA A 69 -6.96 -5.32 -10.75
N ARG A 70 -8.09 -5.74 -10.18
CA ARG A 70 -8.45 -5.42 -8.79
C ARG A 70 -7.46 -6.01 -7.78
N ALA A 71 -6.96 -7.21 -8.01
CA ALA A 71 -5.98 -7.85 -7.14
C ALA A 71 -4.65 -7.07 -7.15
N GLU A 72 -4.19 -6.62 -8.32
CA GLU A 72 -2.99 -5.79 -8.45
C GLU A 72 -3.14 -4.43 -7.77
N GLU A 73 -4.28 -3.76 -7.94
CA GLU A 73 -4.56 -2.49 -7.26
C GLU A 73 -4.54 -2.64 -5.74
N ASN A 74 -5.17 -3.70 -5.21
CA ASN A 74 -5.14 -4.00 -3.78
C ASN A 74 -3.74 -4.34 -3.28
N ALA A 75 -2.94 -5.08 -4.06
CA ALA A 75 -1.55 -5.38 -3.74
C ALA A 75 -0.70 -4.11 -3.68
N ARG A 76 -0.89 -3.18 -4.62
CA ARG A 76 -0.21 -1.87 -4.61
C ARG A 76 -0.62 -1.04 -3.40
N ALA A 77 -1.92 -0.94 -3.12
CA ALA A 77 -2.43 -0.19 -1.98
C ALA A 77 -1.92 -0.73 -0.63
N THR A 78 -1.82 -2.06 -0.48
CA THR A 78 -1.28 -2.68 0.73
C THR A 78 0.24 -2.48 0.86
N ALA A 79 0.99 -2.60 -0.24
CA ALA A 79 2.41 -2.31 -0.25
C ALA A 79 2.70 -0.86 0.15
N GLU A 80 1.94 0.10 -0.39
CA GLU A 80 2.07 1.52 -0.02
C GLU A 80 1.79 1.76 1.47
N ARG A 81 0.75 1.13 2.03
CA ARG A 81 0.44 1.23 3.46
C ARG A 81 1.59 0.68 4.30
N MET A 82 2.16 -0.46 3.94
CA MET A 82 3.31 -1.03 4.66
C MET A 82 4.54 -0.13 4.61
N VAL A 83 4.81 0.50 3.46
CA VAL A 83 5.93 1.45 3.32
C VAL A 83 5.72 2.69 4.19
N ARG A 84 4.49 3.24 4.25
CA ARG A 84 4.17 4.40 5.12
C ARG A 84 4.40 4.05 6.60
N LEU A 85 3.86 2.92 7.05
CA LEU A 85 4.04 2.46 8.44
C LEU A 85 5.51 2.21 8.78
N ALA A 86 6.30 1.67 7.85
CA ALA A 86 7.73 1.46 8.07
C ALA A 86 8.51 2.78 8.21
N ARG A 87 8.15 3.81 7.43
CA ARG A 87 8.76 5.14 7.52
C ARG A 87 8.44 5.82 8.86
N GLU A 88 7.18 5.76 9.29
CA GLU A 88 6.74 6.32 10.57
C GLU A 88 7.46 5.67 11.76
N LYS A 89 7.58 4.33 11.77
CA LYS A 89 8.31 3.59 12.80
C LYS A 89 9.78 3.98 12.88
N ARG A 90 10.46 4.15 11.74
CA ARG A 90 11.87 4.58 11.70
C ARG A 90 12.04 5.99 12.26
N GLN A 91 11.20 6.93 11.84
CA GLN A 91 11.25 8.30 12.35
C GLN A 91 10.98 8.37 13.86
N HIS A 92 10.02 7.60 14.36
CA HIS A 92 9.75 7.51 15.79
C HIS A 92 10.94 6.93 16.56
N ALA A 93 11.55 5.86 16.04
CA ALA A 93 12.74 5.27 16.65
C ALA A 93 13.91 6.26 16.72
N PHE A 94 14.20 7.00 15.64
CA PHE A 94 15.26 8.01 15.63
C PHE A 94 15.01 9.18 16.59
N ARG A 95 13.75 9.64 16.72
CA ARG A 95 13.41 10.68 17.70
C ARG A 95 13.61 10.19 19.13
N MET A 96 13.22 8.95 19.42
CA MET A 96 13.39 8.37 20.76
C MET A 96 14.87 8.14 21.09
N THR A 97 15.67 7.60 20.16
CA THR A 97 17.10 7.37 20.40
C THR A 97 17.86 8.69 20.56
N GLY A 98 17.51 9.74 19.80
CA GLY A 98 18.10 11.07 19.97
C GLY A 98 17.91 11.63 21.39
N LEU A 99 16.73 11.43 21.99
CA LEU A 99 16.46 11.83 23.37
C LEU A 99 17.27 11.00 24.39
N TYR A 100 17.41 9.69 24.16
CA TYR A 100 18.24 8.86 25.04
C TYR A 100 19.72 9.23 24.98
N VAL A 101 20.24 9.55 23.80
CA VAL A 101 21.65 9.94 23.62
C VAL A 101 21.93 11.27 24.32
N SER A 102 21.09 12.29 24.15
CA SER A 102 21.29 13.57 24.83
C SER A 102 21.14 13.47 26.35
N ALA A 103 20.22 12.63 26.84
CA ALA A 103 20.09 12.33 28.27
C ALA A 103 21.31 11.57 28.82
N ALA A 104 21.85 10.59 28.08
CA ALA A 104 23.06 9.88 28.48
C ALA A 104 24.28 10.82 28.53
N ILE A 105 24.39 11.74 27.57
CA ILE A 105 25.44 12.77 27.53
C ILE A 105 25.33 13.71 28.74
N SER A 106 24.13 14.19 29.09
CA SER A 106 23.99 15.09 30.25
C SER A 106 24.32 14.39 31.58
N VAL A 107 23.92 13.13 31.75
CA VAL A 107 24.25 12.33 32.95
C VAL A 107 25.75 12.07 33.05
N THR A 108 26.41 11.70 31.94
CA THR A 108 27.85 11.47 31.93
C THR A 108 28.64 12.76 32.19
N MET A 109 28.19 13.89 31.65
CA MET A 109 28.83 15.19 31.90
C MET A 109 28.67 15.64 33.37
N LEU A 110 27.50 15.41 33.97
CA LEU A 110 27.27 15.65 35.40
C LEU A 110 28.18 14.76 36.27
N ALA A 111 28.25 13.47 35.96
CA ALA A 111 29.10 12.52 36.69
C ALA A 111 30.58 12.87 36.59
N ALA A 112 31.05 13.31 35.41
CA ALA A 112 32.41 13.81 35.21
C ALA A 112 32.68 15.07 36.07
N GLY A 113 31.74 16.02 36.12
CA GLY A 113 31.84 17.21 36.98
C GLY A 113 31.97 16.86 38.47
N ILE A 114 31.16 15.91 38.95
CA ILE A 114 31.22 15.42 40.34
C ILE A 114 32.56 14.72 40.62
N TYR A 115 33.07 13.95 39.65
CA TYR A 115 34.35 13.25 39.81
C TYR A 115 35.55 14.21 39.89
N VAL A 116 35.50 15.33 39.16
CA VAL A 116 36.57 16.35 39.17
C VAL A 116 36.49 17.24 40.41
N ALA A 117 35.29 17.56 40.91
CA ALA A 117 35.08 18.41 42.09
C ALA A 117 35.17 17.64 43.43
N LYS A 118 36.15 16.74 43.57
CA LYS A 118 36.31 15.90 44.77
C LYS A 118 36.63 16.68 46.04
N ASP A 119 37.25 17.87 45.94
CA ASP A 119 37.73 18.62 47.10
C ASP A 119 36.64 19.42 47.87
N MET A 120 35.40 19.51 47.38
CA MET A 120 34.29 20.23 48.06
C MET A 120 32.98 19.43 48.10
N TRP A 121 33.07 18.12 48.32
CA TRP A 121 31.97 17.15 48.22
C TRP A 121 30.76 17.45 49.13
N LEU A 122 30.97 18.07 50.30
CA LEU A 122 29.89 18.35 51.27
C LEU A 122 28.95 19.49 50.84
N LEU A 123 29.47 20.52 50.15
CA LEU A 123 28.67 21.65 49.69
C LEU A 123 27.81 21.29 48.48
N SER A 124 28.31 20.42 47.60
CA SER A 124 27.53 19.92 46.46
C SER A 124 26.34 19.06 46.88
N ILE A 125 26.51 18.18 47.88
CA ILE A 125 25.40 17.31 48.34
C ILE A 125 24.29 18.12 49.01
N LEU A 126 24.63 19.12 49.82
CA LEU A 126 23.66 19.90 50.57
C LEU A 126 22.85 20.85 49.67
N LEU A 127 23.48 21.38 48.61
CA LEU A 127 22.84 22.33 47.70
C LEU A 127 22.07 21.65 46.55
N TRP A 128 22.52 20.48 46.09
CA TRP A 128 21.90 19.77 44.95
C TRP A 128 20.99 18.60 45.36
N GLY A 129 21.07 18.10 46.60
CA GLY A 129 20.36 16.91 47.05
C GLY A 129 18.84 16.90 46.76
N PRO A 130 18.06 17.92 47.16
CA PRO A 130 16.60 17.90 46.95
C PRO A 130 16.21 18.13 45.49
N SER A 131 16.93 19.02 44.80
CA SER A 131 16.60 19.41 43.42
C SER A 131 16.97 18.31 42.43
N LEU A 132 18.11 17.63 42.63
CA LEU A 132 18.52 16.50 41.81
C LEU A 132 17.66 15.26 42.07
N LEU A 133 17.21 15.05 43.32
CA LEU A 133 16.28 13.97 43.67
C LEU A 133 14.88 14.21 43.06
N ALA A 134 14.41 15.46 43.04
CA ALA A 134 13.17 15.84 42.37
C ALA A 134 13.26 15.65 40.84
N MET A 135 14.38 16.03 40.22
CA MET A 135 14.61 15.88 38.79
C MET A 135 14.78 14.40 38.40
N GLY A 136 15.47 13.60 39.21
CA GLY A 136 15.59 12.16 39.04
C GLY A 136 14.25 11.45 39.18
N LYS A 137 13.43 11.83 40.16
CA LYS A 137 12.06 11.32 40.33
C LYS A 137 11.18 11.70 39.14
N LEU A 138 11.27 12.92 38.63
CA LEU A 138 10.58 13.31 37.39
C LEU A 138 11.04 12.49 36.19
N TYR A 139 12.34 12.20 36.06
CA TYR A 139 12.85 11.38 34.96
C TYR A 139 12.43 9.90 35.07
N LEU A 140 12.38 9.33 36.29
CA LEU A 140 11.89 7.97 36.52
C LEU A 140 10.36 7.87 36.39
N LEU A 141 9.58 8.83 36.89
CA LEU A 141 8.12 8.85 36.72
C LEU A 141 7.71 9.08 35.27
N ARG A 142 8.43 9.97 34.55
CA ARG A 142 8.16 10.25 33.14
C ARG A 142 8.49 9.07 32.22
N ARG A 143 9.24 8.08 32.70
CA ARG A 143 9.48 6.81 32.00
C ARG A 143 8.29 5.84 32.13
N SER A 144 7.34 6.07 33.03
CA SER A 144 6.32 5.06 33.39
C SER A 144 4.89 5.37 32.95
N ASP A 145 4.59 6.48 32.26
CA ASP A 145 3.20 6.77 31.88
C ASP A 145 3.02 7.24 30.42
N PRO A 146 2.92 6.29 29.47
CA PRO A 146 2.42 6.58 28.13
C PRO A 146 0.90 6.81 28.08
N ASP A 147 0.15 6.60 29.17
CA ASP A 147 -1.29 6.83 29.23
C ASP A 147 -1.66 8.27 29.63
N ASP A 148 -0.81 8.96 30.40
CA ASP A 148 -1.04 10.37 30.79
C ASP A 148 -1.01 11.36 29.59
N MET A 149 -0.29 11.01 28.51
CA MET A 149 -0.30 11.79 27.27
C MET A 149 -1.68 11.81 26.57
N LYS A 150 -2.53 10.80 26.80
CA LYS A 150 -3.89 10.78 26.24
C LYS A 150 -4.80 11.76 26.98
N VAL A 151 -4.62 11.91 28.29
CA VAL A 151 -5.43 12.80 29.13
C VAL A 151 -5.10 14.27 28.86
N VAL A 152 -3.83 14.59 28.60
CA VAL A 152 -3.41 15.96 28.19
C VAL A 152 -3.98 16.36 26.82
N SER A 153 -4.13 15.42 25.89
CA SER A 153 -4.75 15.71 24.57
C SER A 153 -6.25 16.04 24.67
N LEU A 154 -6.94 15.46 25.65
CA LEU A 154 -8.34 15.78 25.97
C LEU A 154 -8.45 17.11 26.74
N GLY A 155 -7.54 17.38 27.68
CA GLY A 155 -7.46 18.65 28.40
C GLY A 155 -7.14 19.86 27.51
N ALA A 156 -6.25 19.70 26.52
CA ALA A 156 -5.88 20.75 25.57
C ALA A 156 -7.03 21.14 24.61
N ARG A 157 -7.93 20.19 24.29
CA ARG A 157 -9.18 20.49 23.59
C ARG A 157 -10.17 21.26 24.47
N GLY A 158 -10.20 20.99 25.78
CA GLY A 158 -11.03 21.73 26.73
C GLY A 158 -10.60 23.18 26.95
N THR A 159 -9.30 23.46 27.02
CA THR A 159 -8.78 24.82 27.24
C THR A 159 -8.87 25.71 26.00
N THR A 160 -8.76 25.13 24.79
CA THR A 160 -8.96 25.86 23.53
C THR A 160 -10.41 26.31 23.38
N SER A 161 -11.38 25.48 23.77
CA SER A 161 -12.81 25.85 23.79
C SER A 161 -13.14 26.90 24.86
N ALA A 162 -12.47 26.87 26.02
CA ALA A 162 -12.64 27.88 27.06
C ALA A 162 -12.01 29.24 26.68
N ALA A 163 -10.87 29.23 25.98
CA ALA A 163 -10.23 30.45 25.48
C ALA A 163 -11.07 31.15 24.39
N GLN A 164 -11.80 30.40 23.55
CA GLN A 164 -12.71 30.97 22.55
C GLN A 164 -13.92 31.69 23.16
N GLN A 165 -14.37 31.33 24.37
CA GLN A 165 -15.48 32.01 25.03
C GLN A 165 -15.09 33.35 25.69
N VAL A 166 -13.81 33.59 25.95
CA VAL A 166 -13.35 34.85 26.59
C VAL A 166 -13.13 35.98 25.57
N GLN A 167 -13.15 35.68 24.26
CA GLN A 167 -12.75 36.62 23.21
C GLN A 167 -13.91 37.03 22.28
N SER A 168 -15.05 37.44 22.87
CA SER A 168 -16.08 38.22 22.17
C SER A 168 -15.99 39.69 22.60
N PRO A 169 -15.36 40.59 21.84
CA PRO A 169 -15.29 42.00 22.19
C PRO A 169 -16.64 42.72 21.97
N LEU A 170 -17.01 43.54 22.96
CA LEU A 170 -18.20 44.39 23.05
C LEU A 170 -18.20 45.48 21.95
N PRO A 171 -19.32 45.78 21.26
CA PRO A 171 -19.37 46.84 20.26
C PRO A 171 -19.49 48.24 20.92
N PRO A 172 -18.73 49.25 20.48
CA PRO A 172 -18.87 50.63 20.98
C PRO A 172 -20.03 51.37 20.29
N GLY A 173 -20.84 52.07 21.08
CA GLY A 173 -21.79 53.09 20.66
C GLY A 173 -21.29 54.49 20.95
#